data_AF-A0A1G4A0Y9-F1
#
_entry.id   AF-A0A1G4A0Y9-F1
#
_cell.length_a   1.000
_cell.length_b   1.000
_cell.length_c   1.000
_cell.angle_alpha   90.00
_cell.angle_beta   90.00
_cell.angle_gamma   90.00
#
_symmetry.space_group_name_H-M   'P 1'
#
loop_
_entity.id
_entity.type
_entity.pdbx_description
1 polymer ?
#
loop_
_entity_poly.entity_id
_entity_poly.type
_entity_poly.pdbx_seq_one_letter_code
_entity_poly.pdbx_strand_id
1 'polypeptide(L)'
;MKLWLEAMPDDPNVVAVLYGPIVLAGELGTQSLDKINPYVHRQLDLERLPTPDIPILVCGPDKLLAYIEPVPDKPLTFRTRGIGQPKDVTLIPYYRLHHQRLAVYWPLLSEAGWKQKLAAKAAEEAKRKTYEARIVDEVQPGEQQPETDHGFKGEKTNAGEFHGRKWRDAHAGWFSYELKTLSDKPMVLVCSYWGSDGGRREFDILVDGERIATQKLAKNKPGEFFDVEYPISNQLTAGKQRVAVRFQAHPQAIAGGVFGLRMMKSAKE
;
A
#
# COMPACT_ATOMS: atom_id res chain seq x y z
N MET A 1 16.54 27.12 33.96
CA MET A 1 15.47 26.48 33.16
C MET A 1 15.86 25.02 32.96
N LYS A 2 14.89 24.10 32.87
CA LYS A 2 15.13 22.65 32.78
C LYS A 2 14.33 22.03 31.64
N LEU A 3 14.83 20.91 31.10
CA LEU A 3 14.05 20.07 30.20
C LEU A 3 12.95 19.34 30.97
N TRP A 4 11.79 19.18 30.35
CA TRP A 4 10.68 18.37 30.87
C TRP A 4 9.78 17.88 29.73
N LEU A 5 8.92 16.91 30.03
CA LEU A 5 8.03 16.27 29.07
C LEU A 5 6.58 16.61 29.42
N GLU A 6 5.80 16.93 28.41
CA GLU A 6 4.33 16.99 28.50
C GLU A 6 3.76 15.84 27.68
N ALA A 7 3.02 14.94 28.32
CA ALA A 7 2.36 13.84 27.64
C ALA A 7 1.04 14.29 27.01
N MET A 8 0.63 13.67 25.91
CA MET A 8 -0.68 13.95 25.32
C MET A 8 -1.81 13.43 26.22
N PRO A 9 -2.94 14.16 26.32
CA PRO A 9 -4.05 13.78 27.20
C PRO A 9 -4.67 12.41 26.89
N ASP A 10 -4.60 11.97 25.62
CA ASP A 10 -5.20 10.74 25.10
C ASP A 10 -4.20 9.58 24.97
N ASP A 11 -2.90 9.87 24.81
CA ASP A 11 -1.84 8.85 24.77
C ASP A 11 -0.60 9.29 25.57
N PRO A 12 -0.33 8.68 26.74
CA PRO A 12 0.84 9.00 27.55
C PRO A 12 2.18 8.62 26.88
N ASN A 13 2.17 7.84 25.80
CA ASN A 13 3.36 7.50 25.03
C ASN A 13 3.64 8.48 23.90
N VAL A 14 2.84 9.53 23.75
CA VAL A 14 3.11 10.64 22.83
C VAL A 14 3.45 11.86 23.66
N VAL A 15 4.67 12.39 23.48
CA VAL A 15 5.17 13.46 24.35
C VAL A 15 5.69 14.66 23.55
N ALA A 16 5.53 15.86 24.12
CA ALA A 16 6.28 17.06 23.74
C ALA A 16 7.47 17.25 24.66
N VAL A 17 8.59 17.74 24.11
CA VAL A 17 9.78 18.10 24.90
C VAL A 17 9.81 19.62 25.07
N LEU A 18 9.98 20.10 26.31
CA LEU A 18 9.99 21.53 26.63
C LEU A 18 11.25 21.92 27.39
N TYR A 19 11.70 23.16 27.22
CA TYR A 19 12.75 23.78 28.03
C TYR A 19 12.21 25.05 28.70
N GLY A 20 11.91 24.98 30.00
CA GLY A 20 11.07 26.00 30.63
C GLY A 20 9.69 26.06 29.94
N PRO A 21 9.16 27.24 29.57
CA PRO A 21 7.87 27.35 28.86
C PRO A 21 7.97 27.13 27.35
N ILE A 22 9.17 26.83 26.82
CA ILE A 22 9.41 26.78 25.38
C ILE A 22 9.25 25.34 24.88
N VAL A 23 8.32 25.13 23.95
CA VAL A 23 8.16 23.87 23.22
C VAL A 23 9.33 23.71 22.24
N LEU A 24 9.97 22.54 22.27
CA LEU A 24 10.97 22.13 21.31
C LEU A 24 10.34 21.25 20.23
N ALA A 25 10.73 21.45 18.98
CA ALA A 25 10.31 20.63 17.86
C ALA A 25 11.52 20.12 17.08
N GLY A 26 11.35 18.98 16.43
CA GLY A 26 12.40 18.29 15.69
C GLY A 26 12.60 18.84 14.30
N GLU A 27 13.86 18.99 13.93
CA GLU A 27 14.31 19.34 12.59
C GLU A 27 14.22 18.11 11.66
N LEU A 28 13.19 18.02 10.81
CA LEU A 28 13.00 16.88 9.89
C LEU A 28 13.43 17.17 8.44
N GLY A 29 13.95 18.38 8.18
CA GLY A 29 14.50 18.78 6.87
C GLY A 29 13.44 19.26 5.87
N THR A 30 13.86 19.49 4.63
CA THR A 30 13.08 20.20 3.60
C THR A 30 12.60 19.31 2.45
N GLN A 31 12.66 17.99 2.63
CA GLN A 31 12.37 17.04 1.54
C GLN A 31 10.98 17.27 0.92
N SER A 32 10.95 17.47 -0.40
CA SER A 32 9.74 17.72 -1.19
C SER A 32 8.99 19.02 -0.87
N LEU A 33 9.56 19.92 -0.05
CA LEU A 33 8.95 21.24 0.20
C LEU A 33 9.11 22.18 -1.00
N ASP A 34 10.15 21.98 -1.81
CA ASP A 34 10.37 22.65 -3.09
C ASP A 34 9.24 22.40 -4.11
N LYS A 35 8.48 21.32 -3.91
CA LYS A 35 7.35 20.92 -4.76
C LYS A 35 6.01 21.47 -4.28
N ILE A 36 6.00 22.16 -3.13
CA ILE A 36 4.76 22.66 -2.52
C ILE A 36 4.53 24.09 -3.02
N ASN A 37 3.40 24.29 -3.70
CA ASN A 37 2.88 25.63 -3.90
C ASN A 37 2.17 26.07 -2.61
N PRO A 38 2.61 27.16 -1.94
CA PRO A 38 1.92 27.68 -0.76
C PRO A 38 0.51 28.19 -1.07
N TYR A 39 0.21 28.44 -2.35
CA TYR A 39 -1.12 28.79 -2.85
C TYR A 39 -1.80 27.55 -3.42
N VAL A 40 -2.57 26.88 -2.57
CA VAL A 40 -3.43 25.75 -2.97
C VAL A 40 -4.71 26.28 -3.63
N HIS A 41 -5.18 25.61 -4.69
CA HIS A 41 -6.42 25.98 -5.38
C HIS A 41 -7.63 25.20 -4.86
N ARG A 42 -7.40 23.98 -4.34
CA ARG A 42 -8.41 23.09 -3.77
C ARG A 42 -7.92 22.51 -2.45
N GLN A 43 -8.86 22.13 -1.60
CA GLN A 43 -8.61 21.59 -0.25
C GLN A 43 -7.65 20.38 -0.22
N LEU A 44 -7.65 19.54 -1.27
CA LEU A 44 -6.87 18.30 -1.33
C LEU A 44 -5.58 18.40 -2.18
N ASP A 45 -5.20 19.60 -2.65
CA ASP A 45 -4.06 19.74 -3.58
C ASP A 45 -2.72 19.27 -2.98
N LEU A 46 -2.60 19.21 -1.64
CA LEU A 46 -1.40 18.74 -0.93
C LEU A 46 -1.54 17.34 -0.32
N GLU A 47 -2.68 16.66 -0.49
CA GLU A 47 -2.94 15.34 0.10
C GLU A 47 -1.95 14.27 -0.38
N ARG A 48 -1.45 14.40 -1.61
CA ARG A 48 -0.52 13.45 -2.23
C ARG A 48 0.95 13.72 -1.89
N LEU A 49 1.24 14.70 -1.04
CA LEU A 49 2.61 14.94 -0.62
C LEU A 49 3.12 13.78 0.24
N PRO A 50 4.37 13.36 0.05
CA PRO A 50 4.95 12.34 0.90
C PRO A 50 5.02 12.86 2.34
N THR A 51 4.49 12.06 3.27
CA THR A 51 4.70 12.21 4.71
C THR A 51 6.19 12.04 4.99
N PRO A 52 6.82 12.91 5.80
CA PRO A 52 8.21 12.68 6.18
C PRO A 52 8.31 11.42 7.02
N ASP A 53 9.46 10.74 6.93
CA ASP A 53 9.82 9.75 7.93
C ASP A 53 10.01 10.47 9.27
N ILE A 54 9.06 10.27 10.19
CA ILE A 54 9.13 10.79 11.55
C ILE A 54 9.90 9.78 12.39
N PRO A 55 11.06 10.17 12.96
CA PRO A 55 11.81 9.26 13.80
C PRO A 55 11.01 8.81 15.02
N ILE A 56 11.12 7.52 15.36
CA ILE A 56 10.59 6.96 16.59
C ILE A 56 11.66 7.05 17.65
N LEU A 57 11.30 7.48 18.85
CA LEU A 57 12.22 7.51 19.99
C LEU A 57 12.07 6.20 20.78
N VAL A 58 13.10 5.36 20.70
CA VAL A 58 13.13 4.03 21.35
C VAL A 58 13.63 4.17 22.78
N CYS A 59 12.75 4.62 23.66
CA CYS A 59 12.99 4.70 25.11
C CYS A 59 11.67 4.77 25.87
N GLY A 60 11.70 4.45 27.16
CA GLY A 60 10.60 4.78 28.07
C GLY A 60 10.54 6.29 28.36
N PRO A 61 9.34 6.84 28.68
CA PRO A 61 9.17 8.26 29.00
C PRO A 61 10.02 8.71 30.19
N ASP A 62 10.24 7.82 31.16
CA ASP A 62 11.08 8.02 32.35
C ASP A 62 12.57 8.24 32.02
N LYS A 63 13.04 7.75 30.87
CA LYS A 63 14.44 7.82 30.46
C LYS A 63 14.71 8.83 29.34
N LEU A 64 13.68 9.30 28.64
CA LEU A 64 13.83 10.13 27.45
C LEU A 64 14.73 11.36 27.68
N LEU A 65 14.52 12.09 28.78
CA LEU A 65 15.30 13.30 29.08
C LEU A 65 16.80 13.04 29.26
N ALA A 66 17.18 11.84 29.71
CA ALA A 66 18.59 11.47 29.88
C ALA A 66 19.31 11.28 28.54
N TYR A 67 18.57 11.06 27.45
CA TYR A 67 19.10 10.92 26.10
C TYR A 67 19.04 12.22 25.29
N ILE A 68 18.63 13.34 25.90
CA ILE A 68 18.54 14.64 25.23
C ILE A 68 19.64 15.55 25.80
N GLU A 69 20.61 15.85 24.95
CA GLU A 69 21.78 16.64 25.34
C GLU A 69 21.75 18.03 24.67
N PRO A 70 22.20 19.08 25.36
CA PRO A 70 22.44 20.36 24.71
C PRO A 70 23.56 20.22 23.65
N VAL A 71 23.41 20.90 22.53
CA VAL A 71 24.45 20.96 21.51
C VAL A 71 25.43 22.09 21.86
N PRO A 72 26.75 21.82 21.96
CA PRO A 72 27.76 22.84 22.24
C PRO A 72 27.64 24.04 21.28
N ASP A 73 27.83 25.24 21.83
CA ASP A 73 27.81 26.52 21.11
C ASP A 73 26.51 26.83 20.33
N LYS A 74 25.42 26.12 20.61
CA LYS A 74 24.10 26.35 20.01
C LYS A 74 23.02 26.58 21.07
N PRO A 75 22.71 27.85 21.41
CA PRO A 75 21.71 28.16 22.43
C PRO A 75 20.34 27.55 22.11
N LEU A 76 19.71 26.95 23.12
CA LEU A 76 18.40 26.30 23.04
C LEU A 76 18.33 25.18 21.98
N THR A 77 19.47 24.61 21.59
CA THR A 77 19.52 23.48 20.65
C THR A 77 19.88 22.23 21.42
N PHE A 78 19.08 21.18 21.24
CA PHE A 78 19.27 19.90 21.88
C PHE A 78 19.31 18.80 20.82
N ARG A 79 19.83 17.63 21.18
CA ARG A 79 19.89 16.48 20.28
C ARG A 79 19.63 15.19 21.05
N THR A 80 18.82 14.30 20.48
CA THR A 80 18.68 12.94 20.99
C THR A 80 19.96 12.14 20.74
N ARG A 81 20.26 11.14 21.58
CA ARG A 81 21.43 10.27 21.44
C ARG A 81 21.06 8.80 21.48
N GLY A 82 21.25 8.11 20.37
CA GLY A 82 21.14 6.65 20.27
C GLY A 82 19.73 6.08 20.37
N ILE A 83 18.71 6.94 20.44
CA ILE A 83 17.31 6.53 20.64
C ILE A 83 16.44 6.80 19.41
N GLY A 84 16.88 7.65 18.48
CA GLY A 84 16.13 7.96 17.26
C GLY A 84 16.28 6.89 16.18
N GLN A 85 15.16 6.38 15.67
CA GLN A 85 15.11 5.44 14.54
C GLN A 85 14.33 6.06 13.36
N PRO A 86 14.91 6.20 12.15
CA PRO A 86 16.22 5.68 11.73
C PRO A 86 17.42 6.57 12.13
N LYS A 87 17.17 7.77 12.64
CA LYS A 87 18.22 8.73 13.04
C LYS A 87 17.81 9.53 14.26
N ASP A 88 18.80 9.97 15.01
CA ASP A 88 18.63 10.96 16.07
C ASP A 88 18.17 12.32 15.53
N VAL A 89 17.47 13.06 16.39
CA VAL A 89 16.77 14.30 16.07
C VAL A 89 17.43 15.48 16.76
N THR A 90 17.59 16.57 16.03
CA THR A 90 17.91 17.89 16.60
C THR A 90 16.60 18.58 16.99
N LEU A 91 16.49 19.00 18.25
CA LEU A 91 15.34 19.69 18.84
C LEU A 91 15.69 21.16 19.06
N ILE A 92 14.92 22.08 18.48
CA ILE A 92 15.07 23.53 18.65
C ILE A 92 13.73 24.16 19.03
N PRO A 93 13.69 25.43 19.51
CA PRO A 93 12.43 26.07 19.84
C PRO A 93 11.50 26.08 18.63
N TYR A 94 10.26 25.64 18.84
CA TYR A 94 9.26 25.51 17.76
C TYR A 94 9.11 26.81 16.95
N TYR A 95 9.12 27.97 17.62
CA TYR A 95 9.02 29.28 16.97
C TYR A 95 10.21 29.64 16.06
N ARG A 96 11.28 28.84 16.01
CA ARG A 96 12.42 29.01 15.07
C ARG A 96 12.34 28.07 13.86
N LEU A 97 11.48 27.05 13.90
CA LEU A 97 11.33 26.08 12.81
C LEU A 97 10.38 26.64 11.75
N HIS A 98 10.95 27.28 10.74
CA HIS A 98 10.23 27.74 9.55
C HIS A 98 10.77 27.06 8.30
N HIS A 99 9.92 26.96 7.27
CA HIS A 99 10.28 26.45 5.94
C HIS A 99 10.90 25.05 5.92
N GLN A 100 10.52 24.20 6.87
CA GLN A 100 10.99 22.84 6.99
C GLN A 100 9.93 21.95 7.62
N ARG A 101 10.09 20.64 7.45
CA ARG A 101 9.26 19.65 8.11
C ARG A 101 9.67 19.57 9.57
N LEU A 102 8.67 19.41 10.44
CA LEU A 102 8.87 19.35 11.87
C LEU A 102 7.95 18.33 12.53
N ALA A 103 8.36 17.87 13.70
CA ALA A 103 7.49 17.14 14.63
C ALA A 103 7.58 17.80 16.01
N VAL A 104 6.43 18.10 16.60
CA VAL A 104 6.32 18.60 17.98
C VAL A 104 6.16 17.43 18.96
N TYR A 105 5.36 16.45 18.55
CA TYR A 105 4.99 15.31 19.36
C TYR A 105 5.72 14.05 18.92
N TRP A 106 6.27 13.34 19.88
CA TRP A 106 7.13 12.19 19.66
C TRP A 106 6.46 10.92 20.15
N PRO A 107 6.15 9.97 19.27
CA PRO A 107 5.75 8.64 19.71
C PRO A 107 6.95 7.93 20.34
N LEU A 108 6.77 7.52 21.59
CA LEU A 108 7.73 6.72 22.32
C LEU A 108 7.42 5.26 22.13
N LEU A 109 8.48 4.47 22.04
CA LEU A 109 8.36 3.02 21.95
C LEU A 109 9.38 2.38 22.87
N SER A 110 8.94 1.46 23.72
CA SER A 110 9.88 0.66 24.50
C SER A 110 10.77 -0.16 23.57
N GLU A 111 11.94 -0.57 24.03
CA GLU A 111 12.82 -1.46 23.25
C GLU A 111 12.09 -2.75 22.82
N ALA A 112 11.23 -3.29 23.70
CA ALA A 112 10.40 -4.45 23.40
C ALA A 112 9.37 -4.14 22.30
N GLY A 113 8.68 -2.99 22.39
CA GLY A 113 7.75 -2.54 21.36
C GLY A 113 8.45 -2.30 20.01
N TRP A 114 9.69 -1.78 20.03
CA TRP A 114 10.48 -1.58 18.82
C TRP A 114 10.86 -2.90 18.16
N LYS A 115 11.32 -3.88 18.94
CA LYS A 115 11.57 -5.23 18.42
C LYS A 115 10.31 -5.87 17.83
N GLN A 116 9.15 -5.71 18.47
CA GLN A 116 7.88 -6.19 17.93
C GLN A 116 7.50 -5.50 16.62
N LYS A 117 7.67 -4.17 16.53
CA LYS A 117 7.41 -3.40 15.30
C LYS A 117 8.32 -3.83 14.15
N LEU A 118 9.62 -4.06 14.43
CA LEU A 118 10.56 -4.59 13.45
C LEU A 118 10.18 -6.00 13.00
N ALA A 119 9.84 -6.89 13.93
CA ALA A 119 9.41 -8.25 13.61
C ALA A 119 8.12 -8.27 12.77
N ALA A 120 7.15 -7.42 13.09
CA ALA A 120 5.91 -7.27 12.31
C ALA A 120 6.20 -6.77 10.89
N LYS A 121 7.05 -5.75 10.73
CA LYS A 121 7.48 -5.24 9.43
C LYS A 121 8.23 -6.31 8.61
N ALA A 122 9.13 -7.06 9.26
CA ALA A 122 9.86 -8.13 8.60
C ALA A 122 8.93 -9.28 8.18
N ALA A 123 7.95 -9.63 9.00
CA ALA A 123 6.94 -10.64 8.67
C ALA A 123 6.04 -10.20 7.51
N GLU A 124 5.64 -8.93 7.46
CA GLU A 124 4.88 -8.36 6.35
C GLU A 124 5.69 -8.35 5.06
N GLU A 125 6.96 -7.92 5.11
CA GLU A 125 7.86 -7.95 3.96
C GLU A 125 8.12 -9.39 3.48
N ALA A 126 8.29 -10.34 4.41
CA ALA A 126 8.44 -11.75 4.07
C ALA A 126 7.18 -12.29 3.37
N LYS A 127 5.97 -11.98 3.89
CA LYS A 127 4.70 -12.34 3.25
C LYS A 127 4.56 -11.72 1.85
N ARG A 128 4.97 -10.46 1.69
CA ARG A 128 4.96 -9.79 0.38
C ARG A 128 5.90 -10.48 -0.61
N LYS A 129 7.14 -10.76 -0.18
CA LYS A 129 8.14 -11.45 -1.03
C LYS A 129 7.70 -12.86 -1.42
N THR A 130 7.09 -13.63 -0.50
CA THR A 130 6.58 -14.96 -0.83
C THR A 130 5.40 -14.91 -1.79
N TYR A 131 4.53 -13.90 -1.66
CA TYR A 131 3.44 -13.65 -2.60
C TYR A 131 3.96 -13.24 -4.00
N GLU A 132 4.84 -12.24 -4.07
CA GLU A 132 5.42 -11.75 -5.32
C GLU A 132 6.23 -12.83 -6.06
N ALA A 133 6.97 -13.65 -5.34
CA ALA A 133 7.73 -14.77 -5.91
C ALA A 133 6.85 -15.85 -6.57
N ARG A 134 5.53 -15.84 -6.31
CA ARG A 134 4.57 -16.73 -6.99
C ARG A 134 4.06 -16.14 -8.31
N ILE A 135 4.15 -14.83 -8.53
CA ILE A 135 3.64 -14.18 -9.74
C ILE A 135 4.49 -14.59 -10.94
N VAL A 136 3.83 -15.07 -11.99
CA VAL A 136 4.41 -15.45 -13.28
C VAL A 136 4.12 -14.40 -14.35
N ASP A 137 2.93 -13.80 -14.31
CA ASP A 137 2.52 -12.71 -15.20
C ASP A 137 1.44 -11.87 -14.53
N GLU A 138 1.34 -10.60 -14.91
CA GLU A 138 0.34 -9.67 -14.36
C GLU A 138 -0.16 -8.70 -15.43
N VAL A 139 -1.47 -8.48 -15.44
CA VAL A 139 -2.15 -7.51 -16.29
C VAL A 139 -2.90 -6.54 -15.38
N GLN A 140 -2.80 -5.25 -15.67
CA GLN A 140 -3.61 -4.20 -15.07
C GLN A 140 -4.73 -3.80 -16.06
N PRO A 141 -5.97 -4.31 -15.90
CA PRO A 141 -7.06 -3.99 -16.82
C PRO A 141 -7.39 -2.50 -16.81
N GLY A 142 -7.72 -1.97 -17.97
CA GLY A 142 -8.00 -0.55 -18.22
C GLY A 142 -6.75 0.30 -18.48
N GLU A 143 -5.54 -0.26 -18.37
CA GLU A 143 -4.30 0.41 -18.77
C GLU A 143 -3.85 0.00 -20.17
N GLN A 144 -3.64 0.98 -21.05
CA GLN A 144 -3.37 0.72 -22.47
C GLN A 144 -2.14 -0.15 -22.71
N GLN A 145 -1.01 0.12 -22.04
CA GLN A 145 0.23 -0.62 -22.27
C GLN A 145 0.16 -2.07 -21.76
N PRO A 146 -0.23 -2.35 -20.49
CA PRO A 146 -0.45 -3.72 -20.04
C PRO A 146 -1.42 -4.50 -20.91
N GLU A 147 -2.51 -3.89 -21.38
CA GLU A 147 -3.48 -4.58 -22.24
C GLU A 147 -2.92 -4.93 -23.62
N THR A 148 -2.15 -4.03 -24.21
CA THR A 148 -1.48 -4.26 -25.50
C THR A 148 -0.45 -5.38 -25.38
N ASP A 149 0.38 -5.35 -24.33
CA ASP A 149 1.43 -6.35 -24.09
C ASP A 149 0.88 -7.76 -23.85
N HIS A 150 -0.39 -7.86 -23.46
CA HIS A 150 -1.09 -9.11 -23.18
C HIS A 150 -2.19 -9.40 -24.21
N GLY A 151 -2.11 -8.82 -25.41
CA GLY A 151 -2.94 -9.21 -26.55
C GLY A 151 -4.45 -9.04 -26.30
N PHE A 152 -4.84 -7.96 -25.62
CA PHE A 152 -6.24 -7.67 -25.30
C PHE A 152 -7.17 -7.83 -26.51
N LYS A 153 -8.26 -8.57 -26.30
CA LYS A 153 -9.38 -8.69 -27.24
C LYS A 153 -10.68 -8.60 -26.45
N GLY A 154 -11.75 -8.10 -27.07
CA GLY A 154 -13.05 -8.10 -26.42
C GLY A 154 -14.18 -7.55 -27.27
N GLU A 155 -15.39 -7.72 -26.75
CA GLU A 155 -16.64 -7.27 -27.34
C GLU A 155 -17.51 -6.64 -26.24
N LYS A 156 -18.11 -5.48 -26.54
CA LYS A 156 -18.94 -4.69 -25.60
C LYS A 156 -18.24 -4.41 -24.27
N THR A 157 -16.95 -4.07 -24.35
CA THR A 157 -16.12 -3.81 -23.17
C THR A 157 -16.17 -2.35 -22.75
N ASN A 158 -16.10 -2.09 -21.45
CA ASN A 158 -15.82 -0.77 -20.90
C ASN A 158 -14.59 -0.82 -20.00
N ALA A 159 -13.91 0.30 -19.87
CA ALA A 159 -12.86 0.49 -18.87
C ALA A 159 -13.11 1.79 -18.12
N GLY A 160 -12.61 1.86 -16.89
CA GLY A 160 -12.73 3.04 -16.05
C GLY A 160 -11.75 3.00 -14.90
N GLU A 161 -11.92 3.93 -13.97
CA GLU A 161 -11.13 4.02 -12.75
C GLU A 161 -12.07 4.15 -11.56
N PHE A 162 -11.73 3.50 -10.45
CA PHE A 162 -12.45 3.61 -9.19
C PHE A 162 -11.46 3.47 -8.03
N HIS A 163 -11.51 4.41 -7.07
CA HIS A 163 -10.53 4.53 -5.97
C HIS A 163 -9.06 4.44 -6.42
N GLY A 164 -8.73 5.10 -7.55
CA GLY A 164 -7.37 5.12 -8.09
C GLY A 164 -6.90 3.81 -8.73
N ARG A 165 -7.79 2.81 -8.90
CA ARG A 165 -7.50 1.56 -9.61
C ARG A 165 -8.31 1.48 -10.90
N LYS A 166 -7.63 1.18 -12.00
CA LYS A 166 -8.30 0.93 -13.27
C LYS A 166 -8.95 -0.44 -13.30
N TRP A 167 -10.02 -0.55 -14.09
CA TRP A 167 -10.79 -1.77 -14.25
C TRP A 167 -11.26 -1.96 -15.69
N ARG A 168 -11.63 -3.20 -16.00
CA ARG A 168 -12.35 -3.55 -17.23
C ARG A 168 -13.58 -4.43 -16.95
N ASP A 169 -14.64 -4.21 -17.72
CA ASP A 169 -15.82 -5.06 -17.77
C ASP A 169 -16.35 -5.25 -19.19
N ALA A 170 -17.32 -6.15 -19.38
CA ALA A 170 -18.04 -6.30 -20.64
C ALA A 170 -19.53 -6.65 -20.42
N HIS A 171 -20.42 -5.93 -21.10
CA HIS A 171 -21.87 -6.02 -20.91
C HIS A 171 -22.49 -6.90 -21.99
N ALA A 172 -23.04 -8.07 -21.63
CA ALA A 172 -23.49 -9.09 -22.57
C ALA A 172 -22.44 -9.38 -23.67
N GLY A 173 -21.18 -9.39 -23.26
CA GLY A 173 -20.00 -9.50 -24.09
C GLY A 173 -18.87 -10.21 -23.34
N TRP A 174 -17.63 -9.93 -23.73
CA TRP A 174 -16.47 -10.62 -23.18
C TRP A 174 -15.19 -9.83 -23.39
N PHE A 175 -14.15 -10.20 -22.66
CA PHE A 175 -12.79 -9.78 -22.94
C PHE A 175 -11.79 -10.87 -22.58
N SER A 176 -10.58 -10.82 -23.17
CA SER A 176 -9.52 -11.78 -22.91
C SER A 176 -8.12 -11.17 -22.96
N TYR A 177 -7.18 -11.85 -22.32
CA TYR A 177 -5.76 -11.56 -22.33
C TYR A 177 -4.94 -12.84 -22.50
N GLU A 178 -3.75 -12.74 -23.09
CA GLU A 178 -2.77 -13.81 -23.21
C GLU A 178 -1.76 -13.72 -22.06
N LEU A 179 -1.90 -14.58 -21.04
CA LEU A 179 -1.00 -14.60 -19.88
C LEU A 179 0.06 -15.68 -20.03
N LYS A 180 1.30 -15.36 -19.65
CA LYS A 180 2.37 -16.35 -19.49
C LYS A 180 2.03 -17.34 -18.40
N THR A 181 2.46 -18.59 -18.58
CA THR A 181 2.25 -19.68 -17.64
C THR A 181 3.48 -20.58 -17.59
N LEU A 182 3.58 -21.43 -16.57
CA LEU A 182 4.63 -22.44 -16.44
C LEU A 182 4.00 -23.81 -16.64
N SER A 183 4.46 -24.55 -17.65
CA SER A 183 3.88 -25.85 -18.02
C SER A 183 4.17 -26.98 -17.04
N ASP A 184 5.20 -26.82 -16.20
CA ASP A 184 5.70 -27.81 -15.25
C ASP A 184 5.28 -27.54 -13.79
N LYS A 185 4.46 -26.51 -13.56
CA LYS A 185 4.01 -26.09 -12.23
C LYS A 185 2.48 -26.00 -12.17
N PRO A 186 1.86 -26.33 -11.03
CA PRO A 186 0.46 -26.02 -10.80
C PRO A 186 0.23 -24.51 -10.77
N MET A 187 -0.77 -24.05 -11.51
CA MET A 187 -1.05 -22.63 -11.72
C MET A 187 -2.40 -22.22 -11.15
N VAL A 188 -2.50 -20.96 -10.76
CA VAL A 188 -3.72 -20.34 -10.26
C VAL A 188 -3.88 -18.96 -10.91
N LEU A 189 -5.09 -18.66 -11.36
CA LEU A 189 -5.46 -17.32 -11.80
C LEU A 189 -5.94 -16.52 -10.59
N VAL A 190 -5.40 -15.33 -10.37
CA VAL A 190 -5.86 -14.43 -9.31
C VAL A 190 -6.47 -13.19 -9.94
N CYS A 191 -7.72 -12.90 -9.58
CA CYS A 191 -8.43 -11.72 -10.05
C CYS A 191 -8.77 -10.81 -8.87
N SER A 192 -8.51 -9.50 -9.00
CA SER A 192 -8.95 -8.49 -8.04
C SER A 192 -10.32 -7.93 -8.43
N TYR A 193 -11.21 -7.78 -7.46
CA TYR A 193 -12.56 -7.22 -7.61
C TYR A 193 -12.86 -6.15 -6.55
N TRP A 194 -13.86 -5.31 -6.81
CA TRP A 194 -14.42 -4.42 -5.79
C TRP A 194 -15.56 -5.12 -5.03
N GLY A 195 -15.45 -5.20 -3.71
CA GLY A 195 -16.36 -6.00 -2.91
C GLY A 195 -17.75 -5.40 -2.69
N SER A 196 -17.99 -4.15 -3.10
CA SER A 196 -19.36 -3.60 -3.20
C SER A 196 -19.98 -3.75 -4.60
N ASP A 197 -19.28 -4.34 -5.57
CA ASP A 197 -19.86 -4.62 -6.88
C ASP A 197 -21.04 -5.58 -6.74
N GLY A 198 -22.09 -5.31 -7.52
CA GLY A 198 -23.34 -6.07 -7.49
C GLY A 198 -24.07 -6.01 -8.82
N GLY A 199 -25.38 -6.20 -8.78
CA GLY A 199 -26.23 -6.24 -9.98
C GLY A 199 -26.07 -7.57 -10.74
N ARG A 200 -26.21 -7.52 -12.06
CA ARG A 200 -26.11 -8.71 -12.93
C ARG A 200 -24.66 -9.04 -13.31
N ARG A 201 -23.71 -8.94 -12.37
CA ARG A 201 -22.30 -9.33 -12.59
C ARG A 201 -22.14 -10.82 -12.32
N GLU A 202 -22.38 -11.62 -13.36
CA GLU A 202 -22.28 -13.08 -13.35
C GLU A 202 -21.67 -13.54 -14.68
N PHE A 203 -20.53 -14.23 -14.61
CA PHE A 203 -19.71 -14.53 -15.78
C PHE A 203 -18.85 -15.77 -15.59
N ASP A 204 -18.51 -16.41 -16.70
CA ASP A 204 -17.57 -17.51 -16.73
C ASP A 204 -16.15 -16.99 -16.95
N ILE A 205 -15.20 -17.65 -16.31
CA ILE A 205 -13.77 -17.48 -16.53
C ILE A 205 -13.29 -18.72 -17.27
N LEU A 206 -12.70 -18.51 -18.45
CA LEU A 206 -12.23 -19.57 -19.33
C LEU A 206 -10.74 -19.44 -19.56
N VAL A 207 -10.06 -20.58 -19.66
CA VAL A 207 -8.65 -20.69 -20.06
C VAL A 207 -8.61 -21.52 -21.34
N ASP A 208 -8.15 -20.94 -22.44
CA ASP A 208 -8.18 -21.53 -23.78
C ASP A 208 -9.56 -22.09 -24.20
N GLY A 209 -10.62 -21.43 -23.72
CA GLY A 209 -12.00 -21.83 -24.01
C GLY A 209 -12.60 -22.87 -23.04
N GLU A 210 -11.82 -23.44 -22.12
CA GLU A 210 -12.35 -24.31 -21.07
C GLU A 210 -12.71 -23.49 -19.82
N ARG A 211 -13.93 -23.65 -19.32
CA ARG A 211 -14.39 -22.93 -18.13
C ARG A 211 -13.73 -23.49 -16.87
N ILE A 212 -12.97 -22.63 -16.18
CA ILE A 212 -12.35 -22.95 -14.89
C ILE A 212 -13.21 -22.51 -13.69
N ALA A 213 -14.06 -21.49 -13.87
CA ALA A 213 -14.93 -20.98 -12.82
C ALA A 213 -16.11 -20.19 -13.37
N THR A 214 -17.14 -20.03 -12.54
CA THR A 214 -18.18 -19.00 -12.70
C THR A 214 -18.06 -18.05 -11.51
N GLN A 215 -17.96 -16.75 -11.79
CA GLN A 215 -17.85 -15.71 -10.76
C GLN A 215 -19.14 -14.89 -10.70
N LYS A 216 -19.59 -14.63 -9.47
CA LYS A 216 -20.71 -13.74 -9.18
C LYS A 216 -20.31 -12.65 -8.19
N LEU A 217 -20.46 -11.40 -8.59
CA LEU A 217 -20.23 -10.25 -7.72
C LEU A 217 -21.58 -9.76 -7.19
N ALA A 218 -21.78 -9.93 -5.89
CA ALA A 218 -23.04 -9.69 -5.18
C ALA A 218 -22.78 -9.05 -3.81
N LYS A 219 -21.95 -7.99 -3.79
CA LYS A 219 -21.48 -7.30 -2.59
C LYS A 219 -20.71 -8.22 -1.63
N ASN A 220 -19.79 -9.01 -2.17
CA ASN A 220 -19.12 -10.09 -1.45
C ASN A 220 -18.27 -9.60 -0.27
N LYS A 221 -17.68 -8.40 -0.37
CA LYS A 221 -16.83 -7.77 0.66
C LYS A 221 -16.99 -6.23 0.66
N PRO A 222 -18.11 -5.70 1.14
CA PRO A 222 -18.43 -4.28 0.96
C PRO A 222 -17.34 -3.34 1.50
N GLY A 223 -16.95 -2.35 0.71
CA GLY A 223 -16.01 -1.30 1.10
C GLY A 223 -14.53 -1.64 0.91
N GLU A 224 -14.18 -2.83 0.40
CA GLU A 224 -12.79 -3.20 0.13
C GLU A 224 -12.59 -3.90 -1.22
N PHE A 225 -11.36 -3.81 -1.74
CA PHE A 225 -10.92 -4.68 -2.82
C PHE A 225 -10.59 -6.05 -2.28
N PHE A 226 -10.86 -7.10 -3.06
CA PHE A 226 -10.53 -8.46 -2.68
C PHE A 226 -10.06 -9.27 -3.87
N ASP A 227 -9.17 -10.22 -3.60
CA ASP A 227 -8.65 -11.15 -4.59
C ASP A 227 -9.38 -12.50 -4.48
N VAL A 228 -9.63 -13.14 -5.62
CA VAL A 228 -10.13 -14.50 -5.72
C VAL A 228 -9.13 -15.34 -6.51
N GLU A 229 -8.76 -16.49 -5.94
CA GLU A 229 -7.90 -17.49 -6.58
C GLU A 229 -8.77 -18.55 -7.30
N TYR A 230 -8.51 -18.77 -8.59
CA TYR A 230 -9.15 -19.80 -9.42
C TYR A 230 -8.10 -20.82 -9.86
N PRO A 231 -8.10 -22.04 -9.28
CA PRO A 231 -7.17 -23.09 -9.68
C PRO A 231 -7.32 -23.42 -11.17
N ILE A 232 -6.19 -23.61 -11.86
CA ILE A 232 -6.17 -24.04 -13.25
C ILE A 232 -5.73 -25.49 -13.29
N SER A 233 -6.52 -26.35 -13.95
CA SER A 233 -6.14 -27.75 -14.17
C SER A 233 -4.80 -27.81 -14.91
N ASN A 234 -3.87 -28.66 -14.46
CA ASN A 234 -2.55 -28.82 -15.08
C ASN A 234 -2.63 -29.17 -16.57
N GLN A 235 -3.72 -29.82 -17.01
CA GLN A 235 -3.95 -30.14 -18.43
C GLN A 235 -4.08 -28.87 -19.30
N LEU A 236 -4.56 -27.76 -18.73
CA LEU A 236 -4.76 -26.51 -19.46
C LEU A 236 -3.45 -25.76 -19.70
N THR A 237 -2.43 -25.97 -18.87
CA THR A 237 -1.12 -25.32 -18.97
C THR A 237 0.00 -26.25 -19.47
N ALA A 238 -0.23 -27.56 -19.51
CA ALA A 238 0.75 -28.55 -19.94
C ALA A 238 1.30 -28.24 -21.35
N GLY A 239 2.63 -28.19 -21.46
CA GLY A 239 3.36 -27.86 -22.69
C GLY A 239 3.22 -26.41 -23.18
N LYS A 240 2.51 -25.53 -22.46
CA LYS A 240 2.25 -24.15 -22.87
C LYS A 240 3.08 -23.14 -22.08
N GLN A 241 3.47 -22.07 -22.76
CA GLN A 241 4.14 -20.92 -22.16
C GLN A 241 3.20 -19.71 -22.01
N ARG A 242 2.05 -19.73 -22.70
CA ARG A 242 0.97 -18.75 -22.60
C ARG A 242 -0.38 -19.43 -22.72
N VAL A 243 -1.40 -18.84 -22.12
CA VAL A 243 -2.81 -19.25 -22.24
C VAL A 243 -3.70 -18.02 -22.37
N ALA A 244 -4.78 -18.16 -23.14
CA ALA A 244 -5.79 -17.14 -23.29
C ALA A 244 -6.79 -17.22 -22.13
N VAL A 245 -6.81 -16.20 -21.27
CA VAL A 245 -7.79 -16.06 -20.19
C VAL A 245 -8.91 -15.15 -20.64
N ARG A 246 -10.14 -15.67 -20.67
CA ARG A 246 -11.35 -14.97 -21.13
C ARG A 246 -12.37 -14.85 -20.00
N PHE A 247 -12.92 -13.65 -19.88
CA PHE A 247 -14.08 -13.35 -19.03
C PHE A 247 -15.30 -13.22 -19.92
N GLN A 248 -16.26 -14.12 -19.76
CA GLN A 248 -17.43 -14.24 -20.63
C GLN A 248 -18.71 -13.98 -19.84
N ALA A 249 -19.42 -12.90 -20.18
CA ALA A 249 -20.67 -12.60 -19.52
C ALA A 249 -21.71 -13.68 -19.82
N HIS A 250 -22.49 -14.05 -18.81
CA HIS A 250 -23.74 -14.78 -19.04
C HIS A 250 -24.74 -13.90 -19.82
N PRO A 251 -25.81 -14.48 -20.41
CA PRO A 251 -26.80 -13.71 -21.16
C PRO A 251 -27.37 -12.52 -20.34
N GLN A 252 -27.27 -11.32 -20.92
CA GLN A 252 -27.68 -10.05 -20.30
C GLN A 252 -26.99 -9.73 -18.94
N ALA A 253 -25.90 -10.41 -18.63
CA ALA A 253 -25.07 -10.16 -17.47
C ALA A 253 -23.85 -9.32 -17.85
N ILE A 254 -23.00 -9.03 -16.86
CA ILE A 254 -21.76 -8.28 -17.02
C ILE A 254 -20.60 -9.17 -16.59
N ALA A 255 -19.58 -9.29 -17.45
CA ALA A 255 -18.30 -9.88 -17.10
C ALA A 255 -17.39 -8.84 -16.47
N GLY A 256 -16.84 -9.15 -15.31
CA GLY A 256 -15.83 -8.31 -14.66
C GLY A 256 -16.40 -7.18 -13.82
N GLY A 257 -15.77 -6.01 -13.91
CA GLY A 257 -15.32 -5.29 -12.72
C GLY A 257 -13.96 -5.81 -12.27
N VAL A 258 -13.09 -6.22 -13.21
CA VAL A 258 -11.77 -6.79 -12.91
C VAL A 258 -10.77 -5.64 -12.76
N PHE A 259 -10.17 -5.54 -11.58
CA PHE A 259 -9.21 -4.49 -11.19
C PHE A 259 -7.74 -4.92 -11.21
N GLY A 260 -7.49 -6.18 -11.51
CA GLY A 260 -6.15 -6.78 -11.52
C GLY A 260 -6.25 -8.25 -11.89
N LEU A 261 -5.25 -8.74 -12.62
CA LEU A 261 -5.20 -10.12 -13.10
C LEU A 261 -3.78 -10.63 -12.98
N ARG A 262 -3.57 -11.73 -12.26
CA ARG A 262 -2.24 -12.34 -12.08
C ARG A 262 -2.30 -13.82 -12.39
N MET A 263 -1.34 -14.30 -13.17
CA MET A 263 -1.03 -15.72 -13.25
C MET A 263 0.00 -16.04 -12.17
N MET A 264 -0.28 -17.01 -11.30
CA MET A 264 0.59 -17.33 -10.17
C MET A 264 0.81 -18.84 -10.05
N LYS A 265 1.96 -19.22 -9.48
CA LYS A 265 2.18 -20.57 -8.96
C LYS A 265 1.22 -20.85 -7.80
N SER A 266 0.62 -22.04 -7.78
CA SER A 266 -0.21 -22.49 -6.66
C SER A 266 0.57 -22.46 -5.34
N ALA A 267 -0.09 -22.07 -4.24
CA ALA A 267 0.49 -22.14 -2.90
C ALA A 267 0.47 -23.56 -2.30
N LYS A 268 -0.33 -24.46 -2.89
CA LYS A 268 -0.45 -25.87 -2.49
C LYS A 268 0.24 -26.72 -3.56
N GLU A 269 1.30 -27.42 -3.15
CA GLU A 269 1.85 -28.56 -3.91
C GLU A 269 0.96 -29.80 -3.72
#